data_AF-A0A563VRF5-F1
#
_entry.id   AF-A0A563VRF5-F1
#
_cell.length_a   1.000
_cell.length_b   1.000
_cell.length_c   1.000
_cell.angle_alpha   90.00
_cell.angle_beta   90.00
_cell.angle_gamma   90.00
#
_symmetry.space_group_name_H-M   'P 1'
#
loop_
_entity.id
_entity.type
_entity.pdbx_description
1 polymer ?
#
loop_
_entity_poly.entity_id
_entity_poly.type
_entity_poly.pdbx_seq_one_letter_code
_entity_poly.pdbx_strand_id
1 'polypeptide(L)'
;MVIVARFYPSSKTCSNCQHIKQDLTLSDRWFICDNCGVFLPRDWNASINLARYADGLSVKACGVVNADVATVKQEVKKSPI
;
A
#
# COMPACT_ATOMS: atom_id res chain seq x y z
N MET A 1 -10.02 -0.43 16.40
CA MET A 1 -8.54 -0.29 16.43
C MET A 1 -7.96 -1.49 15.72
N VAL A 2 -7.04 -1.28 14.77
CA VAL A 2 -6.37 -2.35 14.02
C VAL A 2 -4.89 -2.35 14.41
N ILE A 3 -4.33 -3.54 14.63
CA ILE A 3 -2.89 -3.72 14.87
C ILE A 3 -2.24 -4.08 13.54
N VAL A 4 -1.20 -3.33 13.17
CA VAL A 4 -0.39 -3.56 11.97
C VAL A 4 1.01 -4.04 12.37
N ALA A 5 1.69 -4.78 11.50
CA ALA A 5 3.06 -5.21 11.73
C ALA A 5 4.00 -4.01 11.99
N ARG A 6 4.92 -4.16 12.96
CA ARG A 6 5.86 -3.11 13.39
C ARG A 6 6.65 -2.47 12.25
N PHE A 7 7.00 -3.25 11.23
CA PHE A 7 7.81 -2.80 10.07
C PHE A 7 7.00 -2.74 8.78
N TYR A 8 5.68 -2.52 8.87
CA TYR A 8 4.86 -2.30 7.69
C TYR A 8 5.30 -1.01 6.95
N PRO A 9 5.65 -1.09 5.66
CA PRO A 9 6.26 0.03 4.92
C PRO A 9 5.22 1.08 4.48
N SER A 10 4.40 1.59 5.39
CA SER A 10 3.31 2.51 5.07
C SER A 10 3.78 3.79 4.39
N SER A 11 4.88 4.39 4.84
CA SER A 11 5.44 5.61 4.24
C SER A 11 6.16 5.38 2.91
N LYS A 12 6.69 4.16 2.69
CA LYS A 12 7.45 3.77 1.50
C LYS A 12 6.56 3.22 0.37
N THR A 13 5.37 2.75 0.70
CA THR A 13 4.44 2.17 -0.28
C THR A 13 3.68 3.28 -1.00
N CYS A 14 3.61 3.25 -2.32
CA CYS A 14 2.80 4.21 -3.06
C CYS A 14 1.32 3.94 -2.83
N SER A 15 0.61 4.93 -2.27
CA SER A 15 -0.84 4.87 -2.11
C SER A 15 -1.62 4.88 -3.44
N ASN A 16 -0.98 5.12 -4.59
CA ASN A 16 -1.66 5.04 -5.88
C ASN A 16 -1.47 3.67 -6.55
N CYS A 17 -0.23 3.19 -6.66
CA CYS A 17 0.11 2.01 -7.47
C CYS A 17 0.77 0.87 -6.68
N GLN A 18 0.84 0.96 -5.35
CA GLN A 18 1.42 -0.04 -4.45
C GLN A 18 2.94 -0.29 -4.59
N HIS A 19 3.64 0.41 -5.48
CA HIS A 19 5.10 0.31 -5.61
C HIS A 19 5.81 0.73 -4.30
N ILE A 20 6.78 -0.05 -3.84
CA ILE A 20 7.55 0.26 -2.62
C ILE A 20 8.85 0.98 -3.01
N LYS A 21 8.96 2.23 -2.59
CA LYS A 21 10.16 3.04 -2.75
C LYS A 21 11.21 2.69 -1.69
N GLN A 22 12.37 2.19 -2.10
CA GLN A 22 13.38 1.67 -1.17
C GLN A 22 14.25 2.77 -0.54
N ASP A 23 14.58 3.79 -1.33
CA ASP A 23 15.50 4.90 -1.06
C ASP A 23 14.88 6.07 -0.30
N LEU A 24 13.60 5.98 0.09
CA LEU A 24 12.93 7.02 0.88
C LEU A 24 13.50 7.12 2.31
N THR A 25 13.92 8.31 2.70
CA THR A 25 14.50 8.64 4.01
C THR A 25 13.53 9.40 4.91
N LEU A 26 13.88 9.56 6.20
CA LEU A 26 13.09 10.35 7.15
C LEU A 26 13.11 11.86 6.86
N SER A 27 14.16 12.35 6.20
CA SER A 27 14.28 13.75 5.81
C SER A 27 13.35 14.10 4.64
N ASP A 28 12.93 13.11 3.85
CA ASP A 28 12.03 13.32 2.72
C ASP A 28 10.60 13.57 3.21
N ARG A 29 10.17 14.84 3.20
CA ARG A 29 8.81 15.23 3.59
C ARG A 29 7.77 14.99 2.49
N TRP A 30 8.23 14.86 1.25
CA TRP A 30 7.42 14.59 0.07
C TRP A 30 7.68 13.17 -0.43
N PHE A 31 6.62 12.50 -0.84
CA PHE A 31 6.67 11.21 -1.49
C PHE A 31 6.49 11.42 -3.00
N ILE A 32 7.46 10.95 -3.77
CA ILE A 32 7.42 10.92 -5.24
C ILE A 32 7.57 9.47 -5.66
N CYS A 33 6.56 8.92 -6.34
CA CYS A 33 6.60 7.54 -6.78
C CYS A 33 7.37 7.37 -8.09
N ASP A 34 8.40 6.53 -8.09
CA ASP A 34 9.23 6.26 -9.26
C ASP A 34 8.51 5.39 -10.33
N ASN A 35 7.36 4.80 -9.98
CA ASN A 35 6.56 3.98 -10.89
C ASN A 35 5.39 4.73 -11.55
N CYS A 36 4.68 5.59 -10.80
CA CYS A 36 3.47 6.27 -11.31
C CYS A 36 3.50 7.80 -11.21
N GLY A 37 4.58 8.38 -10.67
CA GLY A 37 4.76 9.83 -10.61
C GLY A 37 3.90 10.57 -9.58
N VAL A 38 3.13 9.88 -8.74
CA VAL A 38 2.32 10.55 -7.71
C VAL A 38 3.21 11.39 -6.79
N PHE A 39 2.76 12.62 -6.51
CA PHE A 39 3.47 13.60 -5.68
C PHE A 39 2.55 14.08 -4.56
N LEU A 40 2.86 13.72 -3.31
CA LEU A 40 2.09 14.15 -2.13
C LEU A 40 2.96 14.13 -0.86
N PRO A 41 2.50 14.72 0.26
CA PRO A 41 3.22 14.60 1.53
C PRO A 41 3.39 13.14 1.94
N ARG A 42 4.58 12.78 2.43
CA ARG A 42 4.91 11.41 2.85
C ARG A 42 3.97 10.90 3.95
N ASP A 43 3.65 11.75 4.91
CA ASP A 43 2.82 11.38 6.05
C ASP A 43 1.36 11.13 5.59
N TRP A 44 0.85 11.93 4.63
CA TRP A 44 -0.44 11.69 3.99
C TRP A 44 -0.44 10.33 3.26
N ASN A 45 0.59 10.06 2.46
CA ASN A 45 0.75 8.78 1.77
C ASN A 45 0.69 7.59 2.75
N ALA A 46 1.40 7.71 3.89
CA ALA A 46 1.38 6.71 4.94
C ALA A 46 -0.02 6.51 5.55
N SER A 47 -0.74 7.60 5.83
CA SER A 47 -2.11 7.54 6.37
C SER A 47 -3.08 6.81 5.44
N ILE A 48 -3.00 7.06 4.12
CA ILE A 48 -3.84 6.34 3.14
C ILE A 48 -3.55 4.83 3.19
N ASN A 49 -2.26 4.44 3.21
CA ASN A 49 -1.90 3.03 3.24
C ASN A 49 -2.37 2.33 4.53
N LEU A 50 -2.28 3.00 5.67
CA LEU A 50 -2.79 2.47 6.94
C LEU A 50 -4.32 2.34 6.93
N ALA A 51 -5.04 3.30 6.35
CA ALA A 51 -6.50 3.21 6.19
C ALA A 51 -6.89 2.00 5.33
N ARG A 52 -6.24 1.83 4.17
CA ARG A 52 -6.46 0.68 3.29
C ARG A 52 -6.15 -0.66 3.94
N TYR A 53 -5.09 -0.72 4.75
CA TYR A 53 -4.77 -1.92 5.52
C TYR A 53 -5.93 -2.29 6.46
N ALA A 54 -6.54 -1.30 7.11
CA ALA A 54 -7.70 -1.54 7.97
C ALA A 54 -8.94 -1.98 7.17
N ASP A 55 -9.20 -1.36 6.02
CA ASP A 55 -10.34 -1.70 5.16
C ASP A 55 -10.25 -3.14 4.62
N GLY A 56 -9.04 -3.59 4.27
CA GLY A 56 -8.78 -4.96 3.80
C GLY A 56 -9.05 -6.05 4.86
N LEU A 57 -9.18 -5.68 6.13
CA LEU A 57 -9.56 -6.60 7.21
C LEU A 57 -11.07 -6.65 7.45
N SER A 58 -11.85 -5.80 6.77
CA SER A 58 -13.31 -5.83 6.85
C SER A 58 -13.85 -7.08 6.18
N VAL A 59 -13.89 -8.18 6.94
CA VAL A 59 -14.64 -9.38 6.57
C VAL A 59 -16.13 -9.04 6.60
N LYS A 60 -16.79 -9.10 5.44
CA LYS A 60 -18.25 -8.97 5.35
C LYS A 60 -18.89 -10.10 6.16
N ALA A 61 -19.41 -9.79 7.35
CA ALA A 61 -20.12 -10.75 8.20
C ALA A 61 -21.52 -11.02 7.65
N CYS A 62 -21.60 -11.86 6.62
CA CYS A 62 -22.60 -12.90 6.39
C CYS A 62 -22.32 -13.54 5.02
N GLY A 63 -21.69 -14.72 5.02
CA GLY A 63 -21.87 -15.69 3.93
C GLY A 63 -20.91 -15.65 2.74
N VAL A 64 -19.67 -15.16 2.88
CA VAL A 64 -18.63 -15.45 1.88
C VAL A 64 -17.57 -16.39 2.47
N VAL A 65 -17.60 -17.64 2.02
CA VAL A 65 -16.42 -18.51 2.11
C VAL A 65 -15.38 -17.94 1.14
N ASN A 66 -14.25 -17.49 1.66
CA ASN A 66 -12.90 -17.66 1.08
C ASN A 66 -11.91 -16.88 1.95
N ALA A 67 -11.26 -17.63 2.84
CA ALA A 67 -10.09 -17.20 3.57
C ALA A 67 -8.85 -17.41 2.67
N ASP A 68 -8.67 -16.57 1.66
CA ASP A 68 -7.49 -16.63 0.79
C ASP A 68 -6.56 -15.44 1.06
N VAL A 69 -6.01 -15.37 2.27
CA VAL A 69 -4.76 -14.65 2.50
C VAL A 69 -3.62 -15.62 2.22
N ALA A 70 -3.26 -15.78 0.94
CA ALA A 70 -1.89 -16.09 0.53
C ALA A 70 -1.75 -16.16 -1.01
N THR A 71 -1.07 -15.16 -1.55
CA THR A 71 -0.28 -15.23 -2.81
C THR A 71 -1.04 -15.04 -4.13
N VAL A 72 -1.58 -13.85 -4.37
CA VAL A 72 -1.62 -13.34 -5.76
C VAL A 72 -0.20 -12.87 -6.10
N LYS A 73 0.58 -13.74 -6.75
CA LYS A 73 1.72 -13.30 -7.56
C LYS A 73 1.13 -12.39 -8.63
N GLN A 74 1.30 -11.08 -8.49
CA GLN A 74 1.02 -10.16 -9.58
C GLN A 74 2.10 -10.35 -10.64
N GLU A 75 1.84 -11.21 -11.63
CA GLU A 75 2.56 -11.12 -12.90
C GLU A 75 2.14 -9.81 -13.57
N VAL A 76 3.05 -8.85 -13.56
CA VAL A 76 2.97 -7.63 -14.35
C VAL A 76 2.99 -8.01 -15.83
N LYS A 77 1.83 -8.17 -16.47
CA LYS A 77 1.75 -7.99 -17.92
C LYS A 77 1.78 -6.51 -18.22
N LYS A 78 2.99 -5.99 -18.40
CA LYS A 78 3.24 -4.76 -19.14
C LYS A 78 2.68 -4.98 -20.55
N SER A 79 1.82 -4.07 -21.03
CA SER A 79 1.61 -3.91 -22.46
C SER A 79 1.40 -2.43 -22.80
N PRO A 80 1.97 -1.97 -23.92
CA PRO A 80 2.24 -0.56 -24.18
C PRO A 80 1.07 0.11 -24.90
N ILE A 81 0.87 1.39 -24.60
CA ILE A 81 0.42 2.39 -25.58
C ILE A 81 1.24 3.66 -25.31
#